data_AF-A0A3D3KWG4-F1
#
_entry.id   AF-A0A3D3KWG4-F1
#
_cell.length_a   1.000
_cell.length_b   1.000
_cell.length_c   1.000
_cell.angle_alpha   90.00
_cell.angle_beta   90.00
_cell.angle_gamma   90.00
#
_symmetry.space_group_name_H-M   'P 1'
#
loop_
_entity.id
_entity.type
_entity.pdbx_description
1 polymer ?
#
loop_
_entity_poly.entity_id
_entity_poly.type
_entity_poly.pdbx_seq_one_letter_code
_entity_poly.pdbx_strand_id
1 'polypeptide(L)'
;APFAELERAPEHMHSYRLTPLGLWNARAAGLDAEKVLDTLLKYSRFPVPHSLLIDVEETMSRYGRLRLEKDPQHGLVMRTDDYPVLEEVIRAKKIQPLLGPRIDGETIVVHSSQRGQLKQLLLKIGWPAEDLAGYVDGTPHLI
;
A
#
# COMPACT_ATOMS: atom_id res chain seq x y z
N ALA A 1 -4.66 17.23 3.27
CA ALA A 1 -5.62 16.66 2.31
C ALA A 1 -5.55 15.14 2.42
N PRO A 2 -6.65 14.40 2.20
CA PRO A 2 -6.69 12.96 2.48
C PRO A 2 -5.83 12.10 1.53
N PHE A 3 -5.45 12.61 0.36
CA PHE A 3 -4.71 11.87 -0.68
C PHE A 3 -3.48 12.62 -1.24
N ALA A 4 -3.09 13.74 -0.64
CA ALA A 4 -1.98 14.57 -1.10
C ALA A 4 -1.15 15.10 0.08
N GLU A 5 0.16 15.18 -0.10
CA GLU A 5 1.12 15.65 0.89
C GLU A 5 1.31 17.17 0.78
N LEU A 6 1.38 17.87 1.91
CA LEU A 6 1.62 19.32 1.93
C LEU A 6 3.09 19.59 1.55
N GLU A 7 3.32 20.37 0.51
CA GLU A 7 4.66 20.86 0.18
C GLU A 7 4.96 22.21 0.82
N ARG A 8 4.04 23.17 0.65
CA ARG A 8 4.21 24.56 1.06
C ARG A 8 2.88 25.16 1.46
N ALA A 9 2.87 25.99 2.50
CA ALA A 9 1.68 26.70 2.97
C ALA A 9 1.96 28.19 3.23
N PRO A 10 2.23 29.01 2.21
CA PRO A 10 2.13 30.46 2.36
C PRO A 10 0.68 30.91 2.61
N GLU A 11 0.53 32.13 3.11
CA GLU A 11 -0.69 32.68 3.74
C GLU A 11 -2.00 32.54 2.93
N HIS A 12 -1.93 32.57 1.60
CA HIS A 12 -3.12 32.52 0.73
C HIS A 12 -3.16 31.34 -0.22
N MET A 13 -2.10 30.53 -0.28
CA MET A 13 -1.99 29.47 -1.29
C MET A 13 -1.24 28.29 -0.70
N HIS A 14 -1.85 27.11 -0.70
CA HIS A 14 -1.16 25.90 -0.29
C HIS A 14 -0.83 25.05 -1.51
N SER A 15 0.42 24.59 -1.59
CA SER A 15 0.88 23.66 -2.60
C SER A 15 0.92 22.26 -2.01
N TYR A 16 0.26 21.32 -2.69
CA TYR A 16 0.25 19.90 -2.33
C TYR A 16 0.84 19.08 -3.47
N ARG A 17 1.43 17.93 -3.13
CA ARG A 17 1.95 16.95 -4.08
C ARG A 17 1.14 15.66 -3.98
N LEU A 18 0.73 15.14 -5.13
CA LEU A 18 0.28 13.75 -5.23
C LEU A 18 1.50 12.85 -5.23
N THR A 19 1.54 11.93 -4.28
CA THR A 19 2.59 10.92 -4.16
C THR A 19 1.95 9.53 -4.17
N PRO A 20 2.63 8.48 -4.66
CA PRO A 20 2.12 7.13 -4.55
C PRO A 20 1.76 6.74 -3.11
N LEU A 21 2.60 7.15 -2.15
CA LEU A 21 2.34 6.92 -0.73
C LEU A 21 1.06 7.60 -0.24
N GLY A 22 0.84 8.87 -0.60
CA GLY A 22 -0.38 9.61 -0.25
C GLY A 22 -1.63 8.95 -0.83
N LEU A 23 -1.56 8.49 -2.08
CA LEU A 23 -2.65 7.78 -2.75
C LEU A 23 -2.95 6.41 -2.10
N TRP A 24 -1.92 5.63 -1.78
CA TRP A 24 -2.09 4.34 -1.10
C TRP A 24 -2.59 4.50 0.34
N ASN A 25 -2.13 5.52 1.07
CA ASN A 25 -2.65 5.84 2.40
C ASN A 25 -4.13 6.23 2.34
N ALA A 26 -4.54 7.01 1.34
CA ALA A 26 -5.93 7.32 1.12
C ALA A 26 -6.76 6.06 0.84
N ARG A 27 -6.23 5.16 0.00
CA ARG A 27 -6.88 3.88 -0.30
C ARG A 27 -7.03 2.99 0.93
N ALA A 28 -5.99 2.91 1.76
CA ALA A 28 -6.01 2.22 3.04
C ALA A 28 -7.04 2.80 4.02
N ALA A 29 -7.28 4.12 3.94
CA ALA A 29 -8.30 4.82 4.72
C ALA A 29 -9.72 4.70 4.13
N GLY A 30 -9.92 3.90 3.07
CA GLY A 30 -11.23 3.68 2.44
C GLY A 30 -11.62 4.70 1.37
N LEU A 31 -10.70 5.58 0.95
CA LEU A 31 -10.92 6.47 -0.18
C LEU A 31 -10.58 5.73 -1.49
N ASP A 32 -11.59 5.46 -2.30
CA ASP A 32 -11.39 4.86 -3.64
C ASP A 32 -10.82 5.87 -4.64
N ALA A 33 -10.31 5.36 -5.76
CA ALA A 33 -9.75 6.19 -6.83
C ALA A 33 -10.81 7.10 -7.45
N GLU A 34 -12.04 6.60 -7.64
CA GLU A 34 -13.15 7.36 -8.22
C GLU A 34 -13.40 8.67 -7.47
N LYS A 35 -13.45 8.66 -6.13
CA LYS A 35 -13.61 9.88 -5.32
C LYS A 35 -12.44 10.84 -5.44
N VAL A 36 -11.22 10.32 -5.55
CA VAL A 36 -10.03 11.15 -5.78
C VAL A 36 -10.14 11.84 -7.15
N LEU A 37 -10.48 11.09 -8.20
CA LEU A 37 -10.65 11.61 -9.55
C LEU A 37 -11.78 12.64 -9.63
N ASP A 38 -12.95 12.35 -9.04
CA ASP A 38 -14.07 13.29 -8.94
C ASP A 38 -13.65 14.59 -8.25
N THR A 39 -12.90 14.49 -7.16
CA THR A 39 -12.38 15.67 -6.44
C THR A 39 -11.47 16.51 -7.34
N LEU A 40 -10.54 15.88 -8.07
CA LEU A 40 -9.65 16.60 -8.99
C LEU A 40 -10.44 17.29 -10.11
N LEU A 41 -11.40 16.60 -10.71
CA LEU A 41 -12.21 17.14 -11.80
C LEU A 41 -13.14 18.27 -11.34
N LYS A 42 -13.78 18.11 -10.17
CA LYS A 42 -14.75 19.05 -9.61
C LYS A 42 -14.13 20.36 -9.16
N TYR A 43 -12.93 20.31 -8.56
CA TYR A 43 -12.29 21.48 -7.96
C TYR A 43 -11.18 22.08 -8.83
N SER A 44 -10.85 21.49 -9.97
CA SER A 44 -9.81 22.05 -10.85
C SER A 44 -10.33 23.24 -11.64
N ARG A 45 -9.57 24.33 -11.62
CA ARG A 45 -9.80 25.51 -12.46
C ARG A 45 -9.46 25.24 -13.94
N PHE A 46 -8.56 24.30 -14.20
CA PHE A 46 -8.08 23.94 -15.54
C PHE A 46 -8.40 22.48 -15.85
N PRO A 47 -8.47 22.08 -17.12
CA PRO A 47 -8.63 20.67 -17.47
C PRO A 47 -7.54 19.81 -16.81
N VAL A 48 -7.95 18.76 -16.11
CA VAL A 48 -7.03 17.80 -15.51
C VAL A 48 -6.43 16.95 -16.64
N PRO A 49 -5.09 16.83 -16.75
CA PRO A 49 -4.48 15.99 -17.78
C PRO A 49 -4.93 14.54 -17.68
N HIS A 50 -5.29 13.93 -18.82
CA HIS A 50 -5.78 12.54 -18.83
C HIS A 50 -4.75 11.54 -18.29
N SER A 51 -3.46 11.77 -18.57
CA SER A 51 -2.38 10.93 -18.02
C SER A 51 -2.38 10.90 -16.49
N LEU A 52 -2.68 12.03 -15.83
CA LEU A 52 -2.76 12.09 -14.37
C LEU A 52 -3.92 11.24 -13.83
N LEU A 53 -5.05 11.21 -14.55
CA LEU A 53 -6.20 10.40 -14.15
C LEU A 53 -5.85 8.91 -14.20
N ILE A 54 -5.22 8.47 -15.29
CA ILE A 54 -4.71 7.10 -15.45
C ILE A 54 -3.71 6.77 -14.33
N ASP A 55 -2.72 7.65 -14.11
CA ASP A 55 -1.67 7.42 -13.11
C ASP A 55 -2.24 7.23 -11.70
N VAL A 56 -3.26 8.02 -11.31
CA VAL A 56 -3.93 7.91 -10.02
C VAL A 56 -4.68 6.58 -9.90
N GLU A 57 -5.45 6.21 -10.93
CA GLU A 57 -6.21 4.96 -10.95
C GLU A 57 -5.29 3.74 -10.87
N GLU A 58 -4.27 3.69 -11.74
CA GLU A 58 -3.29 2.61 -11.76
C GLU A 58 -2.56 2.51 -10.42
N THR A 59 -2.10 3.64 -9.87
CA THR A 59 -1.39 3.66 -8.59
C THR A 59 -2.27 3.12 -7.47
N MET A 60 -3.50 3.63 -7.32
CA MET A 60 -4.40 3.21 -6.24
C MET A 60 -4.85 1.75 -6.40
N SER A 61 -4.93 1.23 -7.63
CA SER A 61 -5.31 -0.17 -7.90
C SER A 61 -4.29 -1.21 -7.40
N ARG A 62 -3.07 -0.79 -7.04
CA ARG A 62 -2.02 -1.69 -6.52
C ARG A 62 -2.20 -2.03 -5.05
N TYR A 63 -2.88 -1.18 -4.28
CA TYR A 63 -3.14 -1.44 -2.86
C TYR A 63 -4.14 -2.58 -2.69
N GLY A 64 -3.84 -3.50 -1.77
CA GLY A 64 -4.69 -4.66 -1.47
C GLY A 64 -4.45 -5.90 -2.35
N ARG A 65 -3.64 -5.77 -3.42
CA ARG A 65 -3.21 -6.94 -4.21
C ARG A 65 -2.34 -7.89 -3.41
N LEU A 66 -1.51 -7.36 -2.52
CA LEU A 66 -0.77 -8.15 -1.53
C LEU A 66 -1.40 -7.89 -0.16
N ARG A 67 -1.65 -8.97 0.58
CA ARG A 67 -2.17 -8.91 1.95
C ARG A 67 -1.24 -9.66 2.88
N LEU A 68 -0.87 -9.03 3.99
CA LEU A 68 -0.18 -9.67 5.10
C LEU A 68 -1.21 -10.13 6.11
N GLU A 69 -1.27 -11.43 6.36
CA GLU A 69 -2.31 -12.06 7.17
C GLU A 69 -1.69 -13.03 8.18
N LYS A 70 -2.39 -13.26 9.29
CA LYS A 70 -2.01 -14.29 10.26
C LYS A 70 -2.65 -15.61 9.84
N ASP A 71 -1.81 -16.57 9.50
CA ASP A 71 -2.18 -17.95 9.22
C ASP A 71 -2.12 -18.81 10.51
N PRO A 72 -3.16 -19.61 10.81
CA PRO A 72 -3.19 -20.45 12.00
C PRO A 72 -2.07 -21.48 12.08
N GLN A 73 -1.60 -22.00 10.95
CA GLN A 73 -0.61 -23.06 10.88
C GLN A 73 0.80 -22.52 10.58
N HIS A 74 0.88 -21.48 9.76
CA HIS A 74 2.14 -21.00 9.19
C HIS A 74 2.63 -19.67 9.78
N GLY A 75 1.87 -19.04 10.66
CA GLY A 75 2.25 -17.76 11.27
C GLY A 75 1.98 -16.58 10.32
N LEU A 76 2.94 -15.68 10.12
CA LEU A 76 2.73 -14.55 9.18
C LEU A 76 2.88 -15.04 7.73
N VAL A 77 1.90 -14.72 6.89
CA VAL A 77 1.94 -15.03 5.45
C VAL A 77 1.65 -13.79 4.61
N MET A 78 2.15 -13.78 3.39
CA MET A 78 1.75 -12.86 2.33
C MET A 78 0.89 -13.63 1.32
N ARG A 79 -0.32 -13.12 1.08
CA ARG A 79 -1.32 -13.67 0.16
C ARG A 79 -1.61 -12.69 -0.98
N THR A 80 -1.95 -13.23 -2.15
CA THR A 80 -2.43 -12.45 -3.30
C THR A 80 -3.29 -13.31 -4.21
N ASP A 81 -4.27 -12.68 -4.87
CA ASP A 81 -5.04 -13.24 -5.99
C ASP A 81 -4.41 -12.92 -7.36
N ASP A 82 -3.29 -12.19 -7.37
CA ASP A 82 -2.54 -11.79 -8.56
C ASP A 82 -1.19 -12.53 -8.59
N TYR A 83 -1.20 -13.74 -9.17
CA TYR A 83 -0.02 -14.60 -9.27
C TYR A 83 1.20 -13.90 -9.91
N PRO A 84 1.07 -13.16 -11.03
CA PRO A 84 2.17 -12.36 -11.57
C PRO A 84 2.81 -11.39 -10.56
N VAL A 85 2.00 -10.72 -9.73
CA VAL A 85 2.51 -9.81 -8.68
C VAL A 85 3.29 -10.58 -7.63
N LEU A 86 2.82 -11.76 -7.21
CA LEU A 86 3.58 -12.60 -6.28
C LEU A 86 4.95 -12.95 -6.85
N GLU A 87 4.99 -13.43 -8.10
CA GLU A 87 6.22 -13.84 -8.77
C GLU A 87 7.22 -12.70 -8.91
N GLU A 88 6.75 -11.49 -9.24
CA GLU A 88 7.59 -10.30 -9.30
C GLU A 88 8.23 -10.00 -7.93
N VAL A 89 7.42 -10.02 -6.88
CA VAL A 89 7.83 -9.66 -5.52
C VAL A 89 8.82 -10.67 -4.94
N ILE A 90 8.57 -11.98 -5.09
CA ILE A 90 9.45 -13.02 -4.54
C ILE A 90 10.81 -13.09 -5.28
N ARG A 91 10.89 -12.55 -6.50
CA ARG A 91 12.16 -12.46 -7.25
C ARG A 91 13.01 -11.25 -6.83
N ALA A 92 12.45 -10.30 -6.08
CA ALA A 92 13.19 -9.16 -5.61
C ALA A 92 14.25 -9.58 -4.57
N LYS A 93 15.53 -9.43 -4.91
CA LYS A 93 16.69 -9.87 -4.10
C LYS A 93 16.67 -9.37 -2.65
N LYS A 94 16.11 -8.18 -2.39
CA LYS A 94 16.02 -7.61 -1.04
C LYS A 94 14.85 -8.19 -0.23
N ILE A 95 13.84 -8.75 -0.89
CA ILE A 95 12.65 -9.34 -0.27
C ILE A 95 12.88 -10.81 0.04
N GLN A 96 13.59 -11.55 -0.81
CA GLN A 96 13.87 -12.99 -0.62
C GLN A 96 14.30 -13.38 0.81
N PRO A 97 15.22 -12.67 1.48
CA PRO A 97 15.65 -13.04 2.84
C PRO A 97 14.56 -12.85 3.91
N LEU A 98 13.46 -12.17 3.58
CA LEU A 98 12.33 -11.90 4.49
C LEU A 98 11.21 -12.95 4.33
N LEU A 99 11.35 -13.85 3.36
CA LEU A 99 10.37 -14.86 3.00
C LEU A 99 10.79 -16.24 3.50
N GLY A 100 9.81 -17.03 3.92
CA GLY A 100 9.96 -18.44 4.25
C GLY A 100 9.52 -19.36 3.10
N PRO A 101 9.14 -20.61 3.39
CA PRO A 101 8.68 -21.53 2.37
C PRO A 101 7.42 -21.03 1.67
N ARG A 102 7.30 -21.34 0.37
CA ARG A 102 6.06 -21.15 -0.38
C ARG A 102 5.06 -22.24 0.03
N ILE A 103 3.82 -21.84 0.28
CA ILE A 103 2.74 -22.75 0.66
C ILE A 103 2.05 -23.27 -0.59
N ASP A 104 1.64 -22.36 -1.47
CA ASP A 104 0.91 -22.66 -2.72
C ASP A 104 1.16 -21.56 -3.78
N GLY A 105 0.35 -21.54 -4.84
CA GLY A 105 0.46 -20.57 -5.93
C GLY A 105 0.30 -19.11 -5.49
N GLU A 106 -0.41 -18.86 -4.40
CA GLU A 106 -0.91 -17.54 -3.99
C GLU A 106 -0.39 -17.10 -2.61
N THR A 107 0.26 -18.01 -1.89
CA THR A 107 0.63 -17.83 -0.48
C THR A 107 2.09 -18.17 -0.23
N ILE A 108 2.80 -17.27 0.46
CA ILE A 108 4.17 -17.48 0.93
C ILE A 108 4.33 -17.07 2.39
N VAL A 109 5.11 -17.84 3.14
CA VAL A 109 5.45 -17.50 4.54
C VAL A 109 6.31 -16.25 4.57
N VAL A 110 6.11 -15.41 5.59
CA VAL A 110 6.92 -14.23 5.89
C VAL A 110 7.50 -14.36 7.28
N HIS A 111 8.76 -14.00 7.46
CA HIS A 111 9.34 -13.91 8.80
C HIS A 111 8.66 -12.79 9.61
N SER A 112 7.96 -13.13 10.69
CA SER A 112 7.16 -12.18 11.48
C SER A 112 7.95 -10.96 11.98
N SER A 113 9.21 -11.16 12.39
CA SER A 113 10.11 -10.07 12.82
C SER A 113 10.48 -9.10 11.70
N GLN A 114 10.31 -9.52 10.44
CA GLN A 114 10.64 -8.75 9.24
C GLN A 114 9.43 -8.05 8.61
N ARG A 115 8.23 -8.16 9.19
CA ARG A 115 6.99 -7.54 8.66
C ARG A 115 7.16 -6.08 8.29
N GLY A 116 7.75 -5.28 9.19
CA GLY A 116 7.99 -3.86 8.96
C GLY A 116 8.95 -3.61 7.79
N GLN A 117 10.06 -4.35 7.72
CA GLN A 117 11.02 -4.25 6.63
C GLN A 117 10.42 -4.68 5.30
N LEU A 118 9.63 -5.77 5.29
CA LEU A 118 8.94 -6.25 4.10
C LEU A 118 8.00 -5.18 3.55
N LYS A 119 7.15 -4.58 4.40
CA LYS A 119 6.25 -3.48 4.00
C LYS A 119 7.00 -2.31 3.37
N GLN A 120 8.13 -1.91 3.97
CA GLN A 120 8.94 -0.82 3.42
C GLN A 120 9.54 -1.17 2.05
N LEU A 121 10.00 -2.40 1.85
CA LEU A 121 10.55 -2.83 0.56
C LEU A 121 9.47 -2.97 -0.51
N LEU A 122 8.31 -3.53 -0.14
CA LEU A 122 7.12 -3.65 -0.98
C LEU A 122 6.65 -2.28 -1.49
N LEU A 123 6.56 -1.30 -0.59
CA LEU A 123 6.27 0.09 -0.93
C LEU A 123 7.29 0.67 -1.92
N LYS A 124 8.59 0.40 -1.73
CA LYS A 124 9.66 0.87 -2.63
C LYS A 124 9.60 0.28 -4.03
N ILE A 125 9.07 -0.94 -4.19
CA ILE A 125 8.91 -1.58 -5.50
C ILE A 125 7.51 -1.37 -6.10
N GLY A 126 6.65 -0.59 -5.44
CA GLY A 126 5.35 -0.21 -5.99
C GLY A 126 4.21 -1.20 -5.71
N TRP A 127 4.38 -2.11 -4.75
CA TRP A 127 3.39 -3.11 -4.36
C TRP A 127 3.05 -3.02 -2.88
N PRO A 128 2.38 -1.94 -2.42
CA PRO A 128 2.05 -1.77 -1.01
C PRO A 128 1.14 -2.91 -0.51
N ALA A 129 1.59 -3.63 0.52
CA ALA A 129 0.76 -4.64 1.14
C ALA A 129 -0.24 -4.03 2.14
N GLU A 130 -1.48 -4.47 2.03
CA GLU A 130 -2.48 -4.30 3.08
C GLU A 130 -2.13 -5.21 4.26
N ASP A 131 -2.27 -4.70 5.47
CA ASP A 131 -1.72 -5.36 6.65
C ASP A 131 -2.82 -5.77 7.63
N LEU A 132 -3.34 -6.97 7.42
CA LEU A 132 -4.46 -7.57 8.13
C LEU A 132 -4.02 -8.48 9.28
N ALA A 133 -2.71 -8.73 9.42
CA ALA A 133 -2.16 -9.60 10.46
C ALA A 133 -2.35 -9.05 11.89
N GLY A 134 -2.81 -7.80 12.04
CA GLY A 134 -3.10 -7.14 13.31
C GLY A 134 -1.85 -6.90 14.17
N TYR A 135 -1.90 -5.92 15.06
CA TYR A 135 -1.14 -5.99 16.30
C TYR A 135 -1.97 -6.88 17.22
N VAL A 136 -1.37 -7.87 17.87
CA VAL A 136 -2.01 -8.46 19.06
C VAL A 136 -2.25 -7.27 19.99
N ASP A 137 -3.49 -7.10 20.49
CA ASP A 137 -3.80 -6.11 21.53
C ASP A 137 -2.65 -6.15 22.54
N GLY A 138 -1.92 -5.04 22.66
CA GLY A 138 -0.90 -4.92 23.67
C GLY A 138 -1.60 -5.14 24.99
N THR A 139 -1.27 -6.22 25.68
CA THR A 139 -1.63 -6.40 27.09
C THR A 139 -1.37 -5.07 27.78
N PRO A 140 -2.39 -4.37 28.32
CA PRO A 140 -2.14 -3.13 29.02
C PRO A 140 -1.23 -3.48 30.20
N HIS A 141 -0.03 -2.91 30.19
CA HIS A 141 0.81 -2.89 31.38
C HIS A 141 0.02 -2.14 32.46
N LEU A 142 -0.47 -2.88 33.45
CA LEU A 142 -0.97 -2.32 34.69
C LEU A 142 0.20 -1.56 35.33
N ILE A 143 0.11 -0.24 35.34
CA ILE A 143 0.90 0.61 36.23
C ILE A 143 0.16 0.68 37.55
#